data_AF-A0A6J4KB08-F1
#
_entry.id   AF-A0A6J4KB08-F1
#
_cell.length_a   1.000
_cell.length_b   1.000
_cell.length_c   1.000
_cell.angle_alpha   90.00
_cell.angle_beta   90.00
_cell.angle_gamma   90.00
#
_symmetry.space_group_name_H-M   'P 1'
#
loop_
_entity.id
_entity.type
_entity.pdbx_description
1 polymer ?
#
loop_
_entity_poly.entity_id
_entity_poly.type
_entity_poly.pdbx_seq_one_letter_code
_entity_poly.pdbx_strand_id
1 'polypeptide(L)'
;MSRMKLVTQLSRSLAASYIFTGSLGILPSQAQPITPATDATGTSVSPNGNRYDITGGSLSGDNANLFHSFSQFGLDAGQVANFISQPNIQNIFSRVVGGNVSRINGLIQVTGGNSNLFLMNPAGIIFGSNASLNVPASFTATTATGIGFGGGSFNAIGSSDYTSLVGTPNAFAFTTLQPGAIINSGNLGINSGSLTLLGGTVVSTGQVSAPSGQITLAAVPGGSLVRLIQQGQLLSLEVTPLADSQTPPGSGTLPVVALPQLLTGGSGSNATGLRVNNNGQVELTGSGVPVVNGDVVAKSVTAQTATLSSTRNLTLVESQLLTTGDLNLQAQATLYVRDSIENLFNAQAGGNLYIQGNQGIDILALNHVQPAFRSGGNLSLATNSDNGISADANFSSGGNFSILNLSSGSPGNFFSVDDPIIRSNGNVSFGNYRGASLKIVATGTVSTGNIDITRPSVVSSIPANDPDFIALTTKRSLIINAQTGSITTGHINTSSPDANDAGSVAFTAQGNISTGNIRTND
;
A
#
# COMPACT_ATOMS: atom_id res chain seq x y z
N MET A 1 -19.86 63.67 53.19
CA MET A 1 -19.63 62.72 54.31
C MET A 1 -18.70 61.63 53.78
N SER A 2 -17.39 61.77 53.96
CA SER A 2 -16.57 61.39 55.12
C SER A 2 -15.91 60.01 54.93
N ARG A 3 -14.64 60.09 54.52
CA ARG A 3 -13.47 59.21 54.73
C ARG A 3 -13.71 57.86 55.43
N MET A 4 -13.08 56.81 54.88
CA MET A 4 -12.17 55.99 55.70
C MET A 4 -11.05 55.36 54.87
N LYS A 5 -9.81 55.72 55.24
CA LYS A 5 -8.56 55.08 54.83
C LYS A 5 -8.43 53.74 55.55
N LEU A 6 -7.84 52.73 54.92
CA LEU A 6 -6.79 51.94 55.58
C LEU A 6 -5.82 51.36 54.56
N VAL A 7 -4.55 51.50 54.90
CA VAL A 7 -3.33 51.16 54.16
C VAL A 7 -2.66 50.04 54.93
N THR A 8 -2.19 48.99 54.24
CA THR A 8 -1.07 48.10 54.67
C THR A 8 -0.65 47.25 53.46
N GLN A 9 0.38 47.69 52.73
CA GLN A 9 1.77 47.18 52.77
C GLN A 9 1.95 45.72 52.35
N LEU A 10 2.66 45.49 51.24
CA LEU A 10 3.53 44.32 51.02
C LEU A 10 4.69 44.69 50.06
N SER A 11 5.87 44.77 50.68
CA SER A 11 7.23 44.41 50.21
C SER A 11 7.69 44.69 48.77
N ARG A 12 8.77 45.49 48.68
CA ARG A 12 9.73 45.56 47.56
C ARG A 12 10.69 44.37 47.57
N SER A 13 11.04 43.84 46.41
CA SER A 13 12.41 43.35 46.12
C SER A 13 12.64 43.18 44.62
N LEU A 14 13.62 43.95 44.10
CA LEU A 14 14.25 43.80 42.79
C LEU A 14 14.91 42.42 42.64
N ALA A 15 14.78 41.80 41.49
CA ALA A 15 15.73 40.80 40.99
C ALA A 15 16.05 41.09 39.52
N ALA A 16 17.33 41.28 39.24
CA ALA A 16 17.87 41.63 37.94
C ALA A 16 17.74 40.48 36.94
N SER A 17 17.18 40.75 35.76
CA SER A 17 17.22 39.83 34.62
C SER A 17 18.60 39.84 33.98
N TYR A 18 19.36 38.77 34.18
CA TYR A 18 20.46 38.41 33.28
C TYR A 18 19.86 37.82 32.01
N ILE A 19 19.93 38.55 30.90
CA ILE A 19 19.66 38.00 29.57
C ILE A 19 20.87 37.14 29.20
N PHE A 20 20.74 35.83 29.41
CA PHE A 20 21.66 34.86 28.83
C PHE A 20 21.18 34.60 27.40
N THR A 21 21.76 35.32 26.42
CA THR A 21 21.63 34.98 25.00
C THR A 21 22.41 33.69 24.75
N GLY A 22 21.81 32.55 25.11
CA GLY A 22 22.24 31.25 24.65
C GLY A 22 21.81 31.08 23.20
N SER A 23 22.78 31.11 22.29
CA SER A 23 22.61 30.60 20.93
C SER A 23 22.08 29.17 21.01
N LEU A 24 20.83 28.95 20.58
CA LEU A 24 20.34 27.62 20.23
C LEU A 24 21.15 27.13 19.04
N GLY A 25 22.30 26.51 19.32
CA GLY A 25 22.97 25.67 18.35
C GLY A 25 22.04 24.51 18.03
N ILE A 26 21.52 24.49 16.82
CA ILE A 26 20.94 23.28 16.24
C ILE A 26 22.12 22.30 16.18
N LEU A 27 22.21 21.38 17.14
CA LEU A 27 23.15 20.27 17.00
C LEU A 27 22.73 19.53 15.72
N PRO A 28 23.63 19.37 14.73
CA PRO A 28 23.30 18.56 13.56
C PRO A 28 22.88 17.18 14.07
N SER A 29 21.75 16.68 13.56
CA SER A 29 21.40 15.27 13.71
C SER A 29 22.59 14.48 13.18
N GLN A 30 23.32 13.81 14.08
CA GLN A 30 24.49 13.04 13.73
C GLN A 30 24.10 12.03 12.63
N ALA A 31 24.85 12.03 11.53
CA ALA A 31 24.74 11.08 10.44
C ALA A 31 24.60 9.64 10.99
N GLN A 32 23.74 8.81 10.39
CA GLN A 32 23.78 7.37 10.66
C GLN A 32 24.84 6.77 9.72
N PRO A 33 26.04 6.40 10.22
CA PRO A 33 27.12 5.93 9.36
C PRO A 33 26.80 4.54 8.78
N ILE A 34 27.33 4.26 7.58
CA ILE A 34 27.45 2.88 7.09
C ILE A 34 28.65 2.25 7.77
N THR A 35 28.39 1.30 8.67
CA THR A 35 29.43 0.63 9.44
C THR A 35 29.39 -0.87 9.15
N PRO A 36 30.47 -1.46 8.61
CA PRO A 36 30.51 -2.90 8.38
C PRO A 36 30.36 -3.67 9.71
N ALA A 37 29.77 -4.86 9.65
CA ALA A 37 29.74 -5.74 10.81
C ALA A 37 31.11 -6.39 11.00
N THR A 38 31.54 -6.54 12.25
CA THR A 38 32.75 -7.30 12.60
C THR A 38 32.41 -8.79 12.64
N ASP A 39 32.08 -9.37 11.49
CA ASP A 39 31.72 -10.78 11.33
C ASP A 39 32.46 -11.44 10.15
N ALA A 40 32.17 -12.72 9.91
CA ALA A 40 32.83 -13.51 8.88
C ALA A 40 32.47 -13.09 7.44
N THR A 41 31.59 -12.10 7.20
CA THR A 41 31.30 -11.65 5.83
C THR A 41 32.49 -10.97 5.18
N GLY A 42 33.37 -10.32 5.95
CA GLY A 42 34.49 -9.55 5.38
C GLY A 42 34.03 -8.32 4.58
N THR A 43 32.92 -7.70 4.96
CA THR A 43 32.42 -6.47 4.31
C THR A 43 33.37 -5.30 4.58
N SER A 44 33.71 -4.56 3.53
CA SER A 44 34.55 -3.36 3.62
C SER A 44 33.79 -2.15 3.10
N VAL A 45 33.95 -1.01 3.78
CA VAL A 45 33.32 0.27 3.43
C VAL A 45 34.40 1.33 3.34
N SER A 46 34.62 1.86 2.14
CA SER A 46 35.61 2.90 1.86
C SER A 46 34.91 4.22 1.52
N PRO A 47 34.99 5.25 2.39
CA PRO A 47 34.45 6.56 2.07
C PRO A 47 35.30 7.30 1.03
N ASN A 48 34.63 7.95 0.07
CA ASN A 48 35.20 8.83 -0.94
C ASN A 48 34.29 10.06 -1.07
N GLY A 49 34.60 11.11 -0.29
CA GLY A 49 33.70 12.24 -0.13
C GLY A 49 32.35 11.81 0.45
N ASN A 50 31.25 12.09 -0.26
CA ASN A 50 29.90 11.70 0.14
C ASN A 50 29.49 10.29 -0.32
N ARG A 51 30.37 9.55 -1.00
CA ARG A 51 30.11 8.20 -1.48
C ARG A 51 30.82 7.17 -0.60
N TYR A 52 30.12 6.11 -0.25
CA TYR A 52 30.63 4.96 0.49
C TYR A 52 30.70 3.77 -0.47
N ASP A 53 31.91 3.39 -0.86
CA ASP A 53 32.15 2.21 -1.70
C ASP A 53 32.17 0.95 -0.85
N ILE A 54 31.22 0.06 -1.13
CA ILE A 54 31.03 -1.21 -0.43
C ILE A 54 31.68 -2.31 -1.27
N THR A 55 32.68 -2.96 -0.70
CA THR A 55 33.51 -4.00 -1.33
C THR A 55 33.75 -5.16 -0.35
N GLY A 56 34.60 -6.13 -0.72
CA GLY A 56 34.82 -7.34 0.05
C GLY A 56 33.56 -8.20 0.02
N GLY A 57 33.14 -8.71 1.18
CA GLY A 57 32.01 -9.62 1.27
C GLY A 57 32.41 -11.08 1.04
N SER A 58 31.43 -11.97 1.20
CA SER A 58 31.61 -13.42 1.02
C SER A 58 30.83 -13.89 -0.20
N LEU A 59 31.42 -14.82 -0.95
CA LEU A 59 30.78 -15.42 -2.14
C LEU A 59 30.12 -16.75 -1.78
N SER A 60 29.03 -17.06 -2.49
CA SER A 60 28.51 -18.42 -2.57
C SER A 60 29.47 -19.36 -3.29
N GLY A 61 29.30 -20.68 -3.12
CA GLY A 61 30.17 -21.69 -3.75
C GLY A 61 30.18 -21.65 -5.29
N ASP A 62 29.11 -21.13 -5.91
CA ASP A 62 28.99 -20.90 -7.35
C ASP A 62 29.46 -19.50 -7.81
N ASN A 63 29.90 -18.65 -6.88
CA ASN A 63 30.32 -17.25 -7.11
C ASN A 63 29.26 -16.34 -7.76
N ALA A 64 27.97 -16.69 -7.66
CA ALA A 64 26.86 -15.90 -8.20
C ALA A 64 26.22 -14.96 -7.17
N ASN A 65 26.35 -15.25 -5.88
CA ASN A 65 25.77 -14.47 -4.78
C ASN A 65 26.89 -13.84 -3.94
N LEU A 66 26.78 -12.53 -3.70
CA LEU A 66 27.69 -11.75 -2.86
C LEU A 66 26.99 -11.29 -1.58
N PHE A 67 27.56 -11.62 -0.43
CA PHE A 67 26.97 -11.35 0.88
C PHE A 67 27.75 -10.25 1.64
N HIS A 68 27.01 -9.25 2.12
CA HIS A 68 27.48 -8.17 2.97
C HIS A 68 26.71 -8.10 4.28
N SER A 69 27.38 -7.64 5.34
CA SER A 69 26.83 -7.48 6.68
C SER A 69 27.28 -6.16 7.30
N PHE A 70 26.33 -5.45 7.88
CA PHE A 70 26.52 -4.13 8.47
C PHE A 70 26.04 -4.13 9.92
N SER A 71 26.76 -3.45 10.81
CA SER A 71 26.24 -3.13 12.14
C SER A 71 25.25 -1.97 12.05
N GLN A 72 25.49 -1.02 11.14
CA GLN A 72 24.60 0.10 10.84
C GLN A 72 24.62 0.39 9.34
N PHE A 73 23.47 0.70 8.78
CA PHE A 73 23.34 1.10 7.38
C PHE A 73 22.37 2.27 7.29
N GLY A 74 22.90 3.47 7.10
CA GLY A 74 22.14 4.69 6.92
C GLY A 74 22.81 5.65 5.94
N LEU A 75 22.06 6.61 5.43
CA LEU A 75 22.52 7.64 4.51
C LEU A 75 21.82 8.96 4.84
N ASP A 76 22.59 10.05 4.84
CA ASP A 76 22.05 11.42 4.81
C ASP A 76 21.78 11.90 3.38
N ALA A 77 21.12 13.06 3.28
CA ALA A 77 20.90 13.76 2.01
C ALA A 77 22.22 14.02 1.28
N GLY A 78 22.28 13.63 0.01
CA GLY A 78 23.47 13.80 -0.85
C GLY A 78 24.55 12.74 -0.65
N GLN A 79 24.38 11.80 0.28
CA GLN A 79 25.27 10.65 0.41
C GLN A 79 24.89 9.50 -0.53
N VAL A 80 25.86 8.68 -0.89
CA VAL A 80 25.70 7.54 -1.81
C VAL A 80 26.25 6.26 -1.16
N ALA A 81 25.45 5.21 -1.06
CA ALA A 81 25.94 3.86 -0.82
C ALA A 81 26.12 3.16 -2.17
N ASN A 82 27.36 2.85 -2.55
CA ASN A 82 27.64 2.20 -3.82
C ASN A 82 28.20 0.79 -3.60
N PHE A 83 27.39 -0.21 -3.93
CA PHE A 83 27.81 -1.61 -3.95
C PHE A 83 28.62 -1.89 -5.23
N ILE A 84 29.89 -2.24 -5.05
CA ILE A 84 30.78 -2.60 -6.15
C ILE A 84 30.57 -4.08 -6.47
N SER A 85 29.90 -4.35 -7.57
CA SER A 85 29.65 -5.68 -8.11
C SER A 85 30.67 -6.09 -9.17
N GLN A 86 30.53 -7.31 -9.67
CA GLN A 86 31.29 -7.87 -10.79
C GLN A 86 30.34 -8.54 -11.80
N PRO A 87 30.73 -8.73 -13.07
CA PRO A 87 29.85 -9.30 -14.10
C PRO A 87 29.25 -10.67 -13.79
N ASN A 88 29.95 -11.51 -13.01
CA ASN A 88 29.48 -12.84 -12.60
C ASN A 88 28.51 -12.82 -11.41
N ILE A 89 28.39 -11.70 -10.70
CA ILE A 89 27.51 -11.58 -9.53
C ILE A 89 26.09 -11.31 -10.01
N GLN A 90 25.18 -12.23 -9.71
CA GLN A 90 23.76 -12.12 -10.02
C GLN A 90 22.99 -11.43 -8.89
N ASN A 91 23.37 -11.67 -7.63
CA ASN A 91 22.67 -11.13 -6.47
C ASN A 91 23.65 -10.59 -5.42
N ILE A 92 23.32 -9.44 -4.87
CA ILE A 92 23.98 -8.86 -3.70
C ILE A 92 22.99 -8.91 -2.54
N PHE A 93 23.36 -9.59 -1.46
CA PHE A 93 22.59 -9.67 -0.24
C PHE A 93 23.26 -8.85 0.84
N SER A 94 22.53 -7.88 1.40
CA SER A 94 22.99 -7.05 2.50
C SER A 94 22.09 -7.25 3.72
N ARG A 95 22.69 -7.46 4.88
CA ARG A 95 21.98 -7.53 6.17
C ARG A 95 22.47 -6.47 7.14
N VAL A 96 21.57 -5.97 7.99
CA VAL A 96 21.90 -5.13 9.15
C VAL A 96 21.68 -5.93 10.43
N VAL A 97 22.74 -6.10 11.21
CA VAL A 97 22.77 -6.98 12.40
C VAL A 97 22.82 -6.21 13.72
N GLY A 98 23.02 -4.89 13.70
CA GLY A 98 23.20 -4.09 14.91
C GLY A 98 21.91 -3.65 15.63
N GLY A 99 20.74 -4.11 15.17
CA GLY A 99 19.45 -3.86 15.83
C GLY A 99 18.89 -2.44 15.68
N ASN A 100 19.58 -1.58 14.93
CA ASN A 100 19.11 -0.23 14.64
C ASN A 100 18.38 -0.18 13.30
N VAL A 101 17.34 0.64 13.24
CA VAL A 101 16.62 0.99 12.00
C VAL A 101 17.58 1.56 10.98
N SER A 102 17.40 1.23 9.71
CA SER A 102 18.11 1.89 8.60
C SER A 102 17.40 3.18 8.18
N ARG A 103 18.01 4.35 8.43
CA ARG A 103 17.53 5.63 7.90
C ARG A 103 18.32 5.99 6.65
N ILE A 104 17.65 5.97 5.50
CA ILE A 104 18.26 6.09 4.18
C ILE A 104 17.65 7.31 3.51
N ASN A 105 18.37 8.44 3.51
CA ASN A 105 17.95 9.69 2.91
C ASN A 105 18.89 10.08 1.77
N GLY A 106 19.44 9.12 1.03
CA GLY A 106 20.40 9.34 -0.05
C GLY A 106 20.26 8.31 -1.19
N LEU A 107 21.28 8.18 -2.03
CA LEU A 107 21.26 7.27 -3.17
C LEU A 107 21.82 5.90 -2.79
N ILE A 108 21.08 4.83 -3.07
CA ILE A 108 21.63 3.46 -3.11
C ILE A 108 21.93 3.12 -4.56
N GLN A 109 23.16 2.67 -4.82
CA GLN A 109 23.64 2.38 -6.17
C GLN A 109 24.36 1.02 -6.23
N VAL A 110 24.27 0.35 -7.37
CA VAL A 110 25.12 -0.79 -7.73
C VAL A 110 25.92 -0.43 -8.99
N THR A 111 27.22 -0.72 -9.00
CA THR A 111 28.10 -0.52 -10.17
C THR A 111 28.95 -1.76 -10.44
N GLY A 112 29.57 -1.87 -11.62
CA GLY A 112 30.49 -2.97 -11.96
C GLY A 112 29.84 -4.29 -12.40
N GLY A 113 28.51 -4.41 -12.30
CA GLY A 113 27.74 -5.58 -12.74
C GLY A 113 26.25 -5.27 -12.90
N ASN A 114 25.47 -6.27 -13.31
CA ASN A 114 24.00 -6.19 -13.48
C ASN A 114 23.27 -7.02 -12.42
N SER A 115 23.57 -6.76 -11.14
CA SER A 115 23.13 -7.60 -10.02
C SER A 115 21.83 -7.08 -9.40
N ASN A 116 20.99 -8.01 -8.92
CA ASN A 116 19.90 -7.70 -8.01
C ASN A 116 20.47 -7.28 -6.64
N LEU A 117 19.76 -6.42 -5.92
CA LEU A 117 20.14 -6.00 -4.56
C LEU A 117 19.04 -6.32 -3.56
N PHE A 118 19.40 -7.05 -2.50
CA PHE A 118 18.56 -7.36 -1.36
C PHE A 118 19.09 -6.62 -0.12
N LEU A 119 18.23 -5.84 0.53
CA LEU A 119 18.51 -5.13 1.77
C LEU A 119 17.61 -5.65 2.89
N MET A 120 18.20 -6.35 3.85
CA MET A 120 17.49 -6.94 4.98
C MET A 120 17.83 -6.20 6.29
N ASN A 121 16.81 -5.65 6.95
CA ASN A 121 16.94 -5.11 8.30
C ASN A 121 15.68 -5.39 9.12
N PRO A 122 15.71 -6.39 10.04
CA PRO A 122 14.57 -6.71 10.89
C PRO A 122 14.07 -5.56 11.78
N ALA A 123 14.94 -4.61 12.14
CA ALA A 123 14.57 -3.48 12.99
C ALA A 123 13.66 -2.46 12.27
N GLY A 124 13.67 -2.45 10.93
CA GLY A 124 12.90 -1.54 10.09
C GLY A 124 13.77 -0.69 9.16
N ILE A 125 13.15 -0.13 8.12
CA ILE A 125 13.81 0.68 7.09
C ILE A 125 12.98 1.94 6.83
N ILE A 126 13.63 3.10 6.83
CA ILE A 126 13.03 4.39 6.49
C ILE A 126 13.79 4.97 5.30
N PHE A 127 13.13 5.06 4.14
CA PHE A 127 13.58 5.84 3.01
C PHE A 127 13.06 7.27 3.14
N GLY A 128 13.97 8.22 3.40
CA GLY A 128 13.68 9.65 3.52
C GLY A 128 13.33 10.30 2.18
N SER A 129 12.97 11.57 2.20
CA SER A 129 12.49 12.31 1.01
C SER A 129 13.52 12.42 -0.12
N ASN A 130 14.82 12.31 0.18
CA ASN A 130 15.89 12.33 -0.83
C ASN A 130 16.37 10.91 -1.21
N ALA A 131 15.71 9.87 -0.69
CA ALA A 131 16.06 8.50 -1.02
C ALA A 131 15.79 8.23 -2.50
N SER A 132 16.79 7.64 -3.17
CA SER A 132 16.69 7.21 -4.56
C SER A 132 17.49 5.95 -4.81
N LEU A 133 17.17 5.26 -5.92
CA LEU A 133 17.83 4.03 -6.33
C LEU A 133 18.49 4.21 -7.69
N ASN A 134 19.70 3.67 -7.83
CA ASN A 134 20.36 3.42 -9.11
C ASN A 134 20.84 1.96 -9.12
N VAL A 135 19.87 1.06 -9.23
CA VAL A 135 20.08 -0.39 -9.24
C VAL A 135 19.77 -0.89 -10.66
N PRO A 136 20.68 -1.64 -11.31
CA PRO A 136 20.54 -2.02 -12.71
C PRO A 136 19.54 -3.17 -12.95
N ALA A 137 19.25 -3.94 -11.90
CA ALA A 137 18.28 -5.04 -11.91
C ALA A 137 17.28 -4.90 -10.72
N SER A 138 16.78 -6.01 -10.18
CA SER A 138 15.75 -5.99 -9.14
C SER A 138 16.26 -5.46 -7.80
N PHE A 139 15.38 -4.77 -7.06
CA PHE A 139 15.64 -4.30 -5.70
C PHE A 139 14.61 -4.89 -4.73
N THR A 140 15.09 -5.48 -3.64
CA THR A 140 14.23 -5.97 -2.55
C THR A 140 14.68 -5.37 -1.23
N ALA A 141 13.77 -4.69 -0.52
CA ALA A 141 13.97 -4.30 0.86
C ALA A 141 13.04 -5.11 1.76
N THR A 142 13.56 -5.69 2.83
CA THR A 142 12.79 -6.56 3.72
C THR A 142 13.13 -6.38 5.19
N THR A 143 12.14 -6.55 6.06
CA THR A 143 12.33 -6.68 7.51
C THR A 143 12.24 -8.13 7.99
N ALA A 144 12.34 -9.08 7.06
CA ALA A 144 12.53 -10.49 7.37
C ALA A 144 13.77 -10.69 8.25
N THR A 145 13.75 -11.74 9.07
CA THR A 145 14.88 -12.20 9.88
C THR A 145 15.79 -13.18 9.13
N GLY A 146 15.38 -13.66 7.96
CA GLY A 146 16.24 -14.44 7.09
C GLY A 146 15.73 -14.54 5.66
N ILE A 147 16.65 -14.81 4.74
CA ILE A 147 16.38 -15.10 3.32
C ILE A 147 16.76 -16.55 3.07
N GLY A 148 15.79 -17.37 2.64
CA GLY A 148 15.95 -18.80 2.40
C GLY A 148 16.49 -19.14 1.01
N PHE A 149 17.27 -20.22 0.95
CA PHE A 149 17.82 -20.85 -0.24
C PHE A 149 17.60 -22.37 -0.16
N GLY A 150 17.92 -23.10 -1.23
CA GLY A 150 17.87 -24.57 -1.21
C GLY A 150 18.84 -25.20 -0.20
N GLY A 151 20.01 -24.59 0.00
CA GLY A 151 21.08 -25.10 0.88
C GLY A 151 21.08 -24.54 2.31
N GLY A 152 20.20 -23.60 2.65
CA GLY A 152 20.21 -22.94 3.96
C GLY A 152 19.52 -21.58 3.97
N SER A 153 19.95 -20.70 4.87
CA SER A 153 19.39 -19.35 5.01
C SER A 153 20.47 -18.30 5.29
N PHE A 154 20.31 -17.14 4.67
CA PHE A 154 21.05 -15.93 5.03
C PHE A 154 20.28 -15.22 6.15
N ASN A 155 20.75 -15.37 7.38
CA ASN A 155 20.02 -14.90 8.57
C ASN A 155 20.48 -13.50 8.98
N ALA A 156 19.56 -12.67 9.49
CA ALA A 156 19.91 -11.38 10.08
C ALA A 156 20.67 -11.53 11.40
N ILE A 157 20.56 -12.69 12.07
CA ILE A 157 21.22 -12.97 13.34
C ILE A 157 21.89 -14.34 13.26
N GLY A 158 23.10 -14.42 13.79
CA GLY A 158 23.92 -15.62 13.77
C GLY A 158 24.80 -15.74 12.52
N SER A 159 25.53 -16.85 12.45
CA SER A 159 26.37 -17.22 11.31
C SER A 159 25.53 -17.79 10.18
N SER A 160 25.95 -17.53 8.94
CA SER A 160 25.42 -18.21 7.74
C SER A 160 26.58 -18.92 7.05
N ASP A 161 26.34 -20.12 6.52
CA ASP A 161 27.31 -20.80 5.66
C ASP A 161 27.15 -20.28 4.22
N TYR A 162 27.86 -19.21 3.88
CA TYR A 162 27.71 -18.57 2.57
C TYR A 162 27.94 -19.52 1.39
N THR A 163 28.83 -20.51 1.56
CA THR A 163 29.20 -21.43 0.48
C THR A 163 28.02 -22.29 0.00
N SER A 164 27.07 -22.62 0.90
CA SER A 164 25.86 -23.39 0.58
C SER A 164 24.68 -22.55 0.10
N LEU A 165 24.77 -21.22 0.16
CA LEU A 165 23.71 -20.29 -0.28
C LEU A 165 23.82 -19.98 -1.78
N VAL A 166 23.77 -21.03 -2.59
CA VAL A 166 23.82 -20.98 -4.07
C VAL A 166 22.43 -20.79 -4.69
N GLY A 167 22.38 -20.32 -5.93
CA GLY A 167 21.12 -20.13 -6.68
C GLY A 167 20.30 -18.91 -6.24
N THR A 168 18.99 -18.93 -6.47
CA THR A 168 18.08 -17.82 -6.15
C THR A 168 17.38 -17.99 -4.80
N PRO A 169 17.05 -16.89 -4.11
CA PRO A 169 16.22 -16.93 -2.90
C PRO A 169 14.85 -17.57 -3.18
N ASN A 170 14.38 -18.40 -2.25
CA ASN A 170 13.10 -19.08 -2.35
C ASN A 170 12.14 -18.75 -1.19
N ALA A 171 12.61 -18.05 -0.15
CA ALA A 171 11.77 -17.67 0.97
C ALA A 171 12.27 -16.44 1.73
N PHE A 172 11.36 -15.80 2.47
CA PHE A 172 11.66 -14.82 3.51
C PHE A 172 11.06 -15.29 4.84
N ALA A 173 11.89 -15.41 5.87
CA ALA A 173 11.46 -15.80 7.20
C ALA A 173 11.16 -14.56 8.05
N PHE A 174 9.98 -14.49 8.65
CA PHE A 174 9.55 -13.45 9.57
C PHE A 174 9.34 -14.07 10.95
N THR A 175 10.43 -14.39 11.63
CA THR A 175 10.40 -15.18 12.88
C THR A 175 10.01 -14.36 14.11
N THR A 176 10.14 -13.04 14.04
CA THR A 176 9.67 -12.13 15.09
C THR A 176 8.15 -12.05 15.11
N LEU A 177 7.52 -11.99 16.29
CA LEU A 177 6.06 -11.86 16.44
C LEU A 177 5.51 -10.56 15.83
N GLN A 178 6.28 -9.46 15.91
CA GLN A 178 5.95 -8.18 15.29
C GLN A 178 7.13 -7.76 14.44
N PRO A 179 7.12 -8.01 13.12
CA PRO A 179 8.20 -7.57 12.25
C PRO A 179 8.27 -6.05 12.12
N GLY A 180 9.46 -5.54 11.81
CA GLY A 180 9.70 -4.10 11.60
C GLY A 180 8.91 -3.52 10.43
N ALA A 181 8.80 -2.19 10.37
CA ALA A 181 8.11 -1.51 9.28
C ALA A 181 9.08 -0.99 8.21
N ILE A 182 8.57 -0.85 6.99
CA ILE A 182 9.23 -0.13 5.90
C ILE A 182 8.42 1.14 5.62
N ILE A 183 9.09 2.30 5.69
CA ILE A 183 8.49 3.60 5.40
C ILE A 183 9.24 4.22 4.23
N ASN A 184 8.54 4.60 3.18
CA ASN A 184 9.09 5.29 2.02
C ASN A 184 8.46 6.66 1.83
N SER A 185 9.27 7.71 1.93
CA SER A 185 8.94 9.09 1.58
C SER A 185 9.71 9.60 0.36
N GLY A 186 10.59 8.78 -0.22
CA GLY A 186 11.47 9.15 -1.34
C GLY A 186 10.95 8.69 -2.71
N ASN A 187 11.85 8.68 -3.70
CA ASN A 187 11.58 8.20 -5.05
C ASN A 187 12.35 6.90 -5.32
N LEU A 188 11.72 5.77 -5.06
CA LEU A 188 12.30 4.45 -5.28
C LEU A 188 11.96 3.97 -6.69
N GLY A 189 12.84 4.28 -7.65
CA GLY A 189 12.67 3.92 -9.05
C GLY A 189 13.75 2.95 -9.54
N ILE A 190 13.36 1.92 -10.30
CA ILE A 190 14.27 1.07 -11.08
C ILE A 190 13.80 1.00 -12.53
N ASN A 191 14.76 0.87 -13.46
CA ASN A 191 14.46 0.83 -14.90
C ASN A 191 14.23 -0.58 -15.44
N SER A 192 14.70 -1.60 -14.71
CA SER A 192 14.64 -3.01 -15.10
C SER A 192 14.52 -3.89 -13.86
N GLY A 193 13.84 -5.03 -13.98
CA GLY A 193 13.60 -5.95 -12.86
C GLY A 193 12.42 -5.55 -11.98
N SER A 194 12.34 -6.16 -10.80
CA SER A 194 11.22 -5.98 -9.86
C SER A 194 11.63 -5.18 -8.63
N LEU A 195 10.68 -4.42 -8.07
CA LEU A 195 10.86 -3.68 -6.82
C LEU A 195 9.92 -4.25 -5.74
N THR A 196 10.50 -4.80 -4.68
CA THR A 196 9.78 -5.49 -3.62
C THR A 196 10.06 -4.84 -2.27
N LEU A 197 9.02 -4.42 -1.54
CA LEU A 197 9.09 -4.02 -0.13
C LEU A 197 8.28 -5.00 0.72
N LEU A 198 8.95 -5.75 1.60
CA LEU A 198 8.32 -6.73 2.50
C LEU A 198 8.57 -6.35 3.96
N GLY A 199 7.53 -5.96 4.69
CA GLY A 199 7.67 -5.56 6.10
C GLY A 199 6.55 -6.11 6.98
N GLY A 200 6.62 -5.93 8.29
CA GLY A 200 5.44 -6.07 9.16
C GLY A 200 4.40 -4.98 8.87
N THR A 201 4.83 -3.85 8.35
CA THR A 201 3.99 -2.74 7.85
C THR A 201 4.73 -2.10 6.70
N VAL A 202 4.02 -1.69 5.64
CA VAL A 202 4.63 -0.98 4.52
C VAL A 202 3.86 0.30 4.24
N VAL A 203 4.52 1.44 4.42
CA VAL A 203 3.94 2.75 4.12
C VAL A 203 4.78 3.44 3.07
N SER A 204 4.21 3.73 1.90
CA SER A 204 4.84 4.53 0.87
C SER A 204 4.03 5.80 0.60
N THR A 205 4.47 6.91 1.19
CA THR A 205 3.95 8.26 0.90
C THR A 205 4.71 8.92 -0.26
N GLY A 206 5.90 8.41 -0.60
CA GLY A 206 6.65 8.74 -1.81
C GLY A 206 6.27 7.89 -3.03
N GLN A 207 7.15 7.89 -4.03
CA GLN A 207 6.98 7.17 -5.30
C GLN A 207 7.69 5.81 -5.26
N VAL A 208 7.04 4.79 -5.84
CA VAL A 208 7.64 3.50 -6.16
C VAL A 208 7.42 3.23 -7.66
N SER A 209 8.51 3.02 -8.41
CA SER A 209 8.46 2.91 -9.86
C SER A 209 9.31 1.75 -10.40
N ALA A 210 8.70 0.90 -11.22
CA ALA A 210 9.36 -0.13 -12.02
C ALA A 210 8.59 -0.29 -13.36
N PRO A 211 8.64 0.70 -14.27
CA PRO A 211 7.71 0.79 -15.41
C PRO A 211 7.70 -0.45 -16.33
N SER A 212 8.83 -1.14 -16.43
CA SER A 212 9.03 -2.35 -17.24
C SER A 212 9.04 -3.64 -16.42
N GLY A 213 8.64 -3.59 -15.15
CA GLY A 213 8.72 -4.73 -14.24
C GLY A 213 7.64 -4.74 -13.18
N GLN A 214 7.85 -5.53 -12.12
CA GLN A 214 6.81 -5.83 -11.14
C GLN A 214 7.07 -5.09 -9.83
N ILE A 215 6.02 -4.53 -9.23
CA ILE A 215 6.06 -3.97 -7.88
C ILE A 215 5.33 -4.89 -6.91
N THR A 216 5.93 -5.18 -5.77
CA THR A 216 5.26 -5.85 -4.64
C THR A 216 5.44 -5.04 -3.36
N LEU A 217 4.35 -4.56 -2.78
CA LEU A 217 4.33 -3.93 -1.46
C LEU A 217 3.50 -4.82 -0.54
N ALA A 218 4.15 -5.51 0.41
CA ALA A 218 3.44 -6.46 1.25
C ALA A 218 3.75 -6.32 2.73
N ALA A 219 2.70 -6.27 3.54
CA ALA A 219 2.78 -6.54 4.96
C ALA A 219 2.78 -8.06 5.18
N VAL A 220 3.64 -8.54 6.07
CA VAL A 220 3.83 -9.95 6.39
C VAL A 220 3.66 -10.15 7.89
N PRO A 221 2.85 -11.13 8.32
CA PRO A 221 2.66 -11.37 9.75
C PRO A 221 3.93 -11.99 10.36
N GLY A 222 4.12 -11.75 11.65
CA GLY A 222 5.16 -12.43 12.40
C GLY A 222 4.91 -13.94 12.52
N GLY A 223 5.94 -14.69 12.90
CA GLY A 223 5.88 -16.14 13.01
C GLY A 223 5.59 -16.86 11.68
N SER A 224 5.95 -16.25 10.55
CA SER A 224 5.56 -16.73 9.22
C SER A 224 6.74 -16.90 8.27
N LEU A 225 6.57 -17.77 7.28
CA LEU A 225 7.47 -17.94 6.14
C LEU A 225 6.74 -17.50 4.88
N VAL A 226 7.32 -16.56 4.14
CA VAL A 226 6.87 -16.17 2.81
C VAL A 226 7.65 -16.99 1.79
N ARG A 227 6.97 -17.82 1.00
CA ARG A 227 7.61 -18.55 -0.09
C ARG A 227 7.49 -17.77 -1.40
N LEU A 228 8.59 -17.73 -2.15
CA LEU A 228 8.66 -17.20 -3.50
C LEU A 228 8.43 -18.36 -4.46
N ILE A 229 7.22 -18.51 -4.98
CA ILE A 229 6.94 -19.51 -6.02
C ILE A 229 7.35 -18.90 -7.36
N GLN A 230 8.49 -19.32 -7.90
CA GLN A 230 8.94 -18.94 -9.24
C GLN A 230 8.67 -20.09 -10.21
N GLN A 231 7.50 -20.09 -10.86
CA GLN A 231 7.30 -20.65 -12.21
C GLN A 231 5.88 -20.35 -12.73
N GLY A 232 5.80 -19.62 -13.84
CA GLY A 232 4.69 -19.68 -14.81
C GLY A 232 3.37 -18.97 -14.48
N GLN A 233 3.09 -18.59 -13.24
CA GLN A 233 1.90 -17.81 -12.87
C GLN A 233 2.24 -16.83 -11.73
N LEU A 234 1.42 -15.79 -11.56
CA LEU A 234 1.43 -14.74 -10.52
C LEU A 234 2.34 -15.05 -9.32
N LEU A 235 3.23 -14.13 -8.91
CA LEU A 235 3.93 -14.27 -7.62
C LEU A 235 2.88 -14.48 -6.52
N SER A 236 2.72 -15.71 -6.07
CA SER A 236 1.91 -16.06 -4.92
C SER A 236 2.83 -16.02 -3.71
N LEU A 237 2.64 -15.01 -2.86
CA LEU A 237 3.16 -15.05 -1.51
C LEU A 237 2.34 -16.10 -0.76
N GLU A 238 2.87 -17.31 -0.65
CA GLU A 238 2.34 -18.27 0.32
C GLU A 238 2.93 -17.90 1.69
N VAL A 239 2.07 -17.46 2.61
CA VAL A 239 2.42 -17.17 3.99
C VAL A 239 2.02 -18.38 4.83
N THR A 240 3.01 -19.12 5.31
CA THR A 240 2.76 -20.28 6.19
C THR A 240 3.21 -19.98 7.61
N PRO A 241 2.41 -20.30 8.65
CA PRO A 241 2.87 -20.26 10.03
C PRO A 241 4.09 -21.17 10.21
N LEU A 242 5.08 -20.71 10.96
CA LEU A 242 6.20 -21.55 11.37
C LEU A 242 5.69 -22.57 12.40
N ALA A 243 5.89 -23.86 12.14
CA ALA A 243 5.54 -24.92 13.08
C ALA A 243 6.49 -24.91 14.30
N ASP A 244 5.96 -25.17 15.50
CA ASP A 244 6.69 -25.16 16.80
C ASP A 244 7.95 -26.06 16.83
N SER A 245 8.07 -27.01 15.89
CA SER A 245 9.15 -28.01 15.84
C SER A 245 10.26 -27.74 14.82
N GLN A 246 10.20 -26.62 14.09
CA GLN A 246 11.27 -26.20 13.18
C GLN A 246 12.03 -25.05 13.84
N THR A 247 13.33 -25.21 14.14
CA THR A 247 14.17 -24.06 14.51
C THR A 247 14.15 -23.07 13.35
N PRO A 248 13.48 -21.91 13.47
CA PRO A 248 13.33 -21.03 12.33
C PRO A 248 14.69 -20.44 11.92
N PRO A 249 14.93 -20.19 10.62
CA PRO A 249 16.04 -19.36 10.17
C PRO A 249 16.09 -18.03 10.95
N GLY A 250 17.20 -17.71 11.62
CA GLY A 250 17.36 -16.41 12.29
C GLY A 250 16.64 -16.28 13.63
N SER A 251 16.68 -17.32 14.47
CA SER A 251 16.09 -17.40 15.84
C SER A 251 16.71 -16.47 16.90
N GLY A 252 17.44 -15.43 16.51
CA GLY A 252 17.88 -14.39 17.43
C GLY A 252 16.82 -13.32 17.65
N THR A 253 16.91 -12.59 18.77
CA THR A 253 16.08 -11.41 19.01
C THR A 253 16.88 -10.15 18.69
N LEU A 254 16.57 -9.48 17.58
CA LEU A 254 16.92 -8.06 17.42
C LEU A 254 15.75 -7.22 17.94
N PRO A 255 16.01 -6.09 18.60
CA PRO A 255 14.93 -5.18 18.97
C PRO A 255 14.23 -4.71 17.70
N VAL A 256 12.94 -5.04 17.57
CA VAL A 256 12.07 -4.44 16.56
C VAL A 256 11.55 -3.13 17.13
N VAL A 257 11.73 -2.04 16.38
CA VAL A 257 11.30 -0.72 16.82
C VAL A 257 9.82 -0.55 16.49
N ALA A 258 9.00 -0.25 17.50
CA ALA A 258 7.57 0.00 17.31
C ALA A 258 7.34 1.22 16.39
N LEU A 259 6.25 1.24 15.61
CA LEU A 259 6.00 2.25 14.58
C LEU A 259 6.11 3.73 15.08
N PRO A 260 5.58 4.10 16.26
CA PRO A 260 5.78 5.47 16.79
C PRO A 260 7.26 5.79 17.09
N GLN A 261 8.01 4.83 17.60
CA GLN A 261 9.44 4.98 17.90
C GLN A 261 10.28 5.05 16.61
N LEU A 262 9.87 4.31 15.57
CA LEU A 262 10.47 4.33 14.23
C LEU A 262 10.38 5.73 13.65
N LEU A 263 9.19 6.33 13.70
CA LEU A 263 8.91 7.66 13.17
C LEU A 263 9.67 8.74 13.92
N THR A 264 9.54 8.77 15.25
CA THR A 264 10.07 9.86 16.08
C THR A 264 11.58 9.80 16.32
N GLY A 265 12.24 8.67 16.03
CA GLY A 265 13.67 8.48 16.28
C GLY A 265 14.09 8.64 17.75
N GLY A 266 13.14 8.52 18.67
CA GLY A 266 13.34 8.81 20.09
C GLY A 266 13.40 10.32 20.44
N SER A 267 13.28 11.21 19.45
CA SER A 267 13.47 12.68 19.60
C SER A 267 12.35 13.54 18.98
N GLY A 268 11.26 12.94 18.50
CA GLY A 268 10.01 13.64 18.16
C GLY A 268 9.89 14.17 16.72
N SER A 269 10.86 13.91 15.84
CA SER A 269 10.80 14.34 14.43
C SER A 269 9.95 13.39 13.60
N ASN A 270 8.90 13.87 12.92
CA ASN A 270 8.00 13.05 12.10
C ASN A 270 8.63 12.66 10.75
N ALA A 271 8.35 11.46 10.25
CA ALA A 271 8.67 11.11 8.85
C ALA A 271 7.71 11.85 7.90
N THR A 272 8.18 12.24 6.71
CA THR A 272 7.36 12.97 5.76
C THR A 272 6.13 12.14 5.33
N GLY A 273 4.94 12.61 5.72
CA GLY A 273 3.66 11.97 5.41
C GLY A 273 3.07 11.06 6.51
N LEU A 274 3.77 10.86 7.63
CA LEU A 274 3.25 10.20 8.83
C LEU A 274 3.50 11.06 10.06
N ARG A 275 2.58 11.05 11.03
CA ARG A 275 2.77 11.73 12.32
C ARG A 275 2.32 10.85 13.47
N VAL A 276 2.83 11.14 14.66
CA VAL A 276 2.29 10.59 15.91
C VAL A 276 1.32 11.63 16.50
N ASN A 277 0.06 11.24 16.71
CA ASN A 277 -0.94 12.12 17.31
C ASN A 277 -0.79 12.23 18.83
N ASN A 278 -1.62 13.08 19.46
CA ASN A 278 -1.58 13.32 20.91
C ASN A 278 -1.87 12.06 21.74
N ASN A 279 -2.46 11.03 21.15
CA ASN A 279 -2.76 9.75 21.79
C ASN A 279 -1.64 8.71 21.58
N GLY A 280 -0.52 9.08 20.95
CA GLY A 280 0.60 8.19 20.65
C GLY A 280 0.35 7.25 19.47
N GLN A 281 -0.73 7.45 18.71
CA GLN A 281 -1.04 6.65 17.52
C GLN A 281 -0.35 7.24 16.29
N VAL A 282 0.09 6.37 15.40
CA VAL A 282 0.63 6.77 14.11
C VAL A 282 -0.51 6.98 13.14
N GLU A 283 -0.47 8.09 12.40
CA GLU A 283 -1.47 8.42 11.40
C GLU A 283 -0.85 9.10 10.17
N LEU A 284 -1.55 9.01 9.03
CA LEU A 284 -1.18 9.73 7.82
C LEU A 284 -1.35 11.23 8.02
N THR A 285 -0.34 11.99 7.65
CA THR A 285 -0.39 13.45 7.68
C THR A 285 -1.41 13.95 6.66
N GLY A 286 -2.31 14.85 7.07
CA GLY A 286 -3.37 15.40 6.23
C GLY A 286 -4.71 14.70 6.45
N SER A 287 -4.78 13.38 6.30
CA SER A 287 -6.03 12.61 6.45
C SER A 287 -6.32 12.17 7.88
N GLY A 288 -5.31 12.06 8.74
CA GLY A 288 -5.46 11.57 10.12
C GLY A 288 -5.82 10.08 10.21
N VAL A 289 -5.70 9.33 9.12
CA VAL A 289 -6.00 7.89 9.11
C VAL A 289 -4.93 7.14 9.90
N PRO A 290 -5.30 6.34 10.92
CA PRO A 290 -4.34 5.61 11.72
C PRO A 290 -3.66 4.51 10.90
N VAL A 291 -2.39 4.25 11.19
CA VAL A 291 -1.60 3.18 10.61
C VAL A 291 -1.09 2.28 11.73
N VAL A 292 -1.35 0.99 11.62
CA VAL A 292 -0.94 -0.02 12.61
C VAL A 292 -0.18 -1.18 11.97
N ASN A 293 0.38 -2.06 12.81
CA ASN A 293 1.10 -3.23 12.33
C ASN A 293 0.19 -4.12 11.47
N GLY A 294 0.64 -4.51 10.27
CA GLY A 294 -0.11 -5.29 9.29
C GLY A 294 -0.73 -4.48 8.16
N ASP A 295 -0.72 -3.15 8.26
CA ASP A 295 -1.27 -2.28 7.22
C ASP A 295 -0.30 -2.08 6.05
N VAL A 296 -0.87 -1.80 4.88
CA VAL A 296 -0.16 -1.25 3.72
C VAL A 296 -0.77 0.08 3.32
N VAL A 297 0.07 1.07 3.05
CA VAL A 297 -0.31 2.37 2.50
C VAL A 297 0.53 2.66 1.28
N ALA A 298 -0.06 3.12 0.19
CA ALA A 298 0.67 3.51 -1.01
C ALA A 298 0.06 4.75 -1.67
N LYS A 299 0.88 5.77 -1.93
CA LYS A 299 0.47 7.00 -2.60
C LYS A 299 0.75 6.99 -4.10
N SER A 300 1.92 6.57 -4.54
CA SER A 300 2.26 6.55 -5.98
C SER A 300 2.99 5.27 -6.37
N VAL A 301 2.40 4.55 -7.34
CA VAL A 301 2.93 3.29 -7.89
C VAL A 301 2.86 3.34 -9.41
N THR A 302 3.98 3.06 -10.08
CA THR A 302 4.03 2.93 -11.54
C THR A 302 4.78 1.66 -11.94
N ALA A 303 4.13 0.71 -12.60
CA ALA A 303 4.73 -0.59 -12.91
C ALA A 303 4.23 -1.20 -14.23
N GLN A 304 4.84 -2.31 -14.64
CA GLN A 304 4.18 -3.23 -15.56
C GLN A 304 3.04 -3.94 -14.84
N THR A 305 3.32 -4.59 -13.71
CA THR A 305 2.30 -5.17 -12.83
C THR A 305 2.58 -4.77 -11.38
N ALA A 306 1.54 -4.70 -10.55
CA ALA A 306 1.71 -4.39 -9.14
C ALA A 306 0.79 -5.21 -8.24
N THR A 307 1.33 -5.63 -7.09
CA THR A 307 0.58 -6.28 -6.02
C THR A 307 0.81 -5.55 -4.70
N LEU A 308 -0.26 -5.04 -4.11
CA LEU A 308 -0.27 -4.43 -2.78
C LEU A 308 -1.06 -5.35 -1.85
N SER A 309 -0.42 -5.91 -0.83
CA SER A 309 -1.02 -6.94 0.03
C SER A 309 -0.82 -6.63 1.51
N SER A 310 -1.91 -6.50 2.26
CA SER A 310 -1.87 -6.21 3.70
C SER A 310 -2.45 -7.36 4.53
N THR A 311 -1.90 -7.59 5.73
CA THR A 311 -2.46 -8.55 6.70
C THR A 311 -3.58 -7.94 7.55
N ARG A 312 -3.76 -6.63 7.44
CA ARG A 312 -4.90 -5.88 7.96
C ARG A 312 -5.47 -5.00 6.86
N ASN A 313 -5.26 -3.68 6.93
CA ASN A 313 -5.90 -2.74 6.04
C ASN A 313 -4.97 -2.34 4.89
N LEU A 314 -5.55 -2.17 3.70
CA LEU A 314 -4.90 -1.49 2.59
C LEU A 314 -5.53 -0.11 2.48
N THR A 315 -4.76 0.94 2.77
CA THR A 315 -5.25 2.32 2.75
C THR A 315 -4.66 3.08 1.57
N LEU A 316 -5.52 3.64 0.74
CA LEU A 316 -5.17 4.34 -0.49
C LEU A 316 -5.83 5.73 -0.50
N VAL A 317 -5.13 6.71 0.05
CA VAL A 317 -5.59 8.11 0.12
C VAL A 317 -4.92 8.91 -1.00
N GLU A 318 -5.72 9.48 -1.90
CA GLU A 318 -5.28 10.29 -3.04
C GLU A 318 -4.24 9.56 -3.91
N SER A 319 -4.35 8.24 -3.98
CA SER A 319 -3.33 7.39 -4.59
C SER A 319 -3.38 7.44 -6.12
N GLN A 320 -2.20 7.39 -6.73
CA GLN A 320 -1.98 7.26 -8.17
C GLN A 320 -1.30 5.92 -8.46
N LEU A 321 -2.10 4.93 -8.87
CA LEU A 321 -1.66 3.56 -9.14
C LEU A 321 -1.80 3.28 -10.63
N LEU A 322 -0.68 3.16 -11.33
CA LEU A 322 -0.63 3.04 -12.78
C LEU A 322 0.13 1.78 -13.18
N THR A 323 -0.55 0.84 -13.84
CA THR A 323 0.08 -0.38 -14.39
C THR A 323 -0.25 -0.57 -15.86
N THR A 324 0.70 -1.07 -16.65
CA THR A 324 0.45 -1.42 -18.06
C THR A 324 -0.15 -2.83 -18.22
N GLY A 325 0.03 -3.69 -17.23
CA GLY A 325 -0.62 -4.99 -17.05
C GLY A 325 -1.50 -4.98 -15.79
N ASP A 326 -1.49 -6.08 -15.04
CA ASP A 326 -2.40 -6.30 -13.91
C ASP A 326 -2.07 -5.47 -12.66
N LEU A 327 -3.11 -5.06 -11.93
CA LEU A 327 -3.04 -4.43 -10.62
C LEU A 327 -3.86 -5.21 -9.60
N ASN A 328 -3.20 -5.69 -8.54
CA ASN A 328 -3.81 -6.46 -7.46
C ASN A 328 -3.74 -5.66 -6.15
N LEU A 329 -4.90 -5.40 -5.54
CA LEU A 329 -5.05 -4.69 -4.27
C LEU A 329 -5.71 -5.62 -3.28
N GLN A 330 -5.01 -6.04 -2.23
CA GLN A 330 -5.47 -7.10 -1.32
C GLN A 330 -5.34 -6.68 0.14
N ALA A 331 -6.45 -6.75 0.86
CA ALA A 331 -6.53 -6.56 2.30
C ALA A 331 -7.17 -7.76 3.00
N GLN A 332 -6.50 -8.29 4.02
CA GLN A 332 -7.06 -9.33 4.87
C GLN A 332 -8.11 -8.80 5.87
N ALA A 333 -8.14 -7.49 6.11
CA ALA A 333 -9.23 -6.79 6.78
C ALA A 333 -9.97 -5.90 5.78
N THR A 334 -9.83 -4.57 5.88
CA THR A 334 -10.58 -3.62 5.06
C THR A 334 -9.69 -2.89 4.06
N LEU A 335 -10.15 -2.77 2.82
CA LEU A 335 -9.56 -1.88 1.83
C LEU A 335 -10.25 -0.51 1.91
N TYR A 336 -9.47 0.54 2.17
CA TYR A 336 -9.94 1.92 2.23
C TYR A 336 -9.41 2.72 1.04
N VAL A 337 -10.31 3.40 0.33
CA VAL A 337 -9.96 4.35 -0.74
C VAL A 337 -10.59 5.69 -0.43
N ARG A 338 -9.79 6.76 -0.51
CA ARG A 338 -10.24 8.14 -0.32
C ARG A 338 -9.66 9.03 -1.40
N ASP A 339 -10.48 9.87 -2.03
CA ASP A 339 -10.03 11.04 -2.76
C ASP A 339 -10.36 12.33 -1.98
N SER A 340 -9.97 13.48 -2.52
CA SER A 340 -10.34 14.79 -2.01
C SER A 340 -10.84 15.68 -3.15
N ILE A 341 -11.33 16.88 -2.83
CA ILE A 341 -11.71 17.88 -3.84
C ILE A 341 -10.48 18.33 -4.66
N GLU A 342 -9.29 18.34 -4.04
CA GLU A 342 -8.06 18.81 -4.67
C GLU A 342 -7.34 17.71 -5.45
N ASN A 343 -7.36 16.47 -4.92
CA ASN A 343 -6.57 15.37 -5.44
C ASN A 343 -7.45 14.16 -5.73
N LEU A 344 -7.48 13.76 -7.00
CA LEU A 344 -8.22 12.58 -7.45
C LEU A 344 -7.51 11.29 -6.99
N PHE A 345 -8.27 10.26 -6.66
CA PHE A 345 -7.77 8.90 -6.58
C PHE A 345 -7.82 8.25 -7.97
N ASN A 346 -6.76 7.54 -8.35
CA ASN A 346 -6.63 6.92 -9.67
C ASN A 346 -6.00 5.53 -9.56
N ALA A 347 -6.77 4.50 -9.90
CA ALA A 347 -6.26 3.15 -10.13
C ALA A 347 -6.51 2.76 -11.59
N GLN A 348 -5.44 2.66 -12.36
CA GLN A 348 -5.49 2.29 -13.77
C GLN A 348 -4.60 1.09 -14.05
N ALA A 349 -5.22 0.01 -14.53
CA ALA A 349 -4.54 -1.18 -15.01
C ALA A 349 -4.76 -1.35 -16.52
N GLY A 350 -3.70 -1.57 -17.28
CA GLY A 350 -3.81 -1.97 -18.69
C GLY A 350 -4.29 -3.42 -18.85
N GLY A 351 -4.04 -4.27 -17.85
CA GLY A 351 -4.61 -5.61 -17.72
C GLY A 351 -5.82 -5.64 -16.78
N ASN A 352 -5.93 -6.70 -15.99
CA ASN A 352 -6.98 -6.87 -14.99
C ASN A 352 -6.74 -6.00 -13.76
N LEU A 353 -7.83 -5.54 -13.14
CA LEU A 353 -7.82 -4.86 -11.86
C LEU A 353 -8.59 -5.70 -10.83
N TYR A 354 -7.87 -6.23 -9.85
CA TYR A 354 -8.43 -7.04 -8.78
C TYR A 354 -8.32 -6.32 -7.45
N ILE A 355 -9.47 -6.16 -6.77
CA ILE A 355 -9.61 -5.43 -5.52
C ILE A 355 -10.25 -6.36 -4.50
N GLN A 356 -9.56 -6.61 -3.39
CA GLN A 356 -10.01 -7.52 -2.36
C GLN A 356 -9.90 -6.88 -0.97
N GLY A 357 -10.98 -6.98 -0.21
CA GLY A 357 -10.99 -6.69 1.22
C GLY A 357 -11.83 -7.75 1.93
N ASN A 358 -11.19 -8.66 2.67
CA ASN A 358 -11.88 -9.83 3.23
C ASN A 358 -12.97 -9.45 4.21
N GLN A 359 -12.71 -8.48 5.11
CA GLN A 359 -13.70 -8.01 6.08
C GLN A 359 -14.55 -6.86 5.54
N GLY A 360 -14.10 -6.20 4.47
CA GLY A 360 -14.89 -5.21 3.75
C GLY A 360 -14.07 -4.41 2.75
N ILE A 361 -14.78 -3.69 1.90
CA ILE A 361 -14.24 -2.67 1.01
C ILE A 361 -15.03 -1.39 1.29
N ASP A 362 -14.31 -0.30 1.52
CA ASP A 362 -14.85 1.03 1.79
C ASP A 362 -14.16 2.04 0.86
N ILE A 363 -14.86 2.44 -0.19
CA ILE A 363 -14.39 3.36 -1.22
C ILE A 363 -15.23 4.63 -1.17
N LEU A 364 -14.54 5.77 -1.07
CA LEU A 364 -15.09 7.11 -1.26
C LEU A 364 -14.18 7.86 -2.23
N ALA A 365 -14.55 7.84 -3.52
CA ALA A 365 -13.77 8.37 -4.63
C ALA A 365 -14.66 9.03 -5.71
N LEU A 366 -15.58 9.91 -5.27
CA LEU A 366 -16.54 10.63 -6.13
C LEU A 366 -16.38 12.16 -6.07
N ASN A 367 -15.30 12.70 -5.52
CA ASN A 367 -15.03 14.13 -5.62
C ASN A 367 -14.68 14.56 -7.06
N HIS A 368 -14.40 13.59 -7.94
CA HIS A 368 -14.07 13.79 -9.35
C HIS A 368 -14.96 12.95 -10.27
N VAL A 369 -15.34 13.52 -11.42
CA VAL A 369 -16.22 12.86 -12.40
C VAL A 369 -15.53 11.75 -13.19
N GLN A 370 -14.19 11.75 -13.24
CA GLN A 370 -13.41 10.72 -13.92
C GLN A 370 -13.54 9.37 -13.19
N PRO A 371 -13.56 8.23 -13.90
CA PRO A 371 -13.56 6.93 -13.26
C PRO A 371 -12.32 6.74 -12.38
N ALA A 372 -12.56 6.54 -11.08
CA ALA A 372 -11.54 6.25 -10.06
C ALA A 372 -10.81 4.94 -10.36
N PHE A 373 -11.53 3.95 -10.93
CA PHE A 373 -10.99 2.63 -11.26
C PHE A 373 -11.16 2.34 -12.75
N ARG A 374 -10.04 2.05 -13.42
CA ARG A 374 -9.99 1.73 -14.85
C ARG A 374 -9.20 0.45 -15.07
N SER A 375 -9.77 -0.50 -15.79
CA SER A 375 -9.11 -1.73 -16.23
C SER A 375 -9.23 -1.89 -17.74
N GLY A 376 -8.13 -2.25 -18.41
CA GLY A 376 -8.14 -2.67 -19.81
C GLY A 376 -8.70 -4.10 -20.00
N GLY A 377 -8.63 -4.93 -18.96
CA GLY A 377 -9.26 -6.25 -18.86
C GLY A 377 -10.44 -6.26 -17.89
N ASN A 378 -10.54 -7.33 -17.09
CA ASN A 378 -11.60 -7.50 -16.10
C ASN A 378 -11.36 -6.63 -14.85
N LEU A 379 -12.43 -6.08 -14.30
CA LEU A 379 -12.44 -5.39 -13.02
C LEU A 379 -13.27 -6.19 -12.02
N SER A 380 -12.63 -6.67 -10.95
CA SER A 380 -13.27 -7.48 -9.93
C SER A 380 -13.06 -6.90 -8.54
N LEU A 381 -14.16 -6.77 -7.79
CA LEU A 381 -14.15 -6.49 -6.36
C LEU A 381 -14.57 -7.75 -5.60
N ALA A 382 -13.88 -8.07 -4.53
CA ALA A 382 -14.07 -9.32 -3.80
C ALA A 382 -14.01 -9.12 -2.28
N THR A 383 -14.92 -9.77 -1.55
CA THR A 383 -14.95 -9.73 -0.08
C THR A 383 -15.41 -11.08 0.49
N ASN A 384 -15.04 -11.38 1.75
CA ASN A 384 -15.62 -12.50 2.51
C ASN A 384 -16.82 -12.02 3.37
N SER A 385 -17.18 -10.73 3.27
CA SER A 385 -18.25 -10.14 4.06
C SER A 385 -19.60 -10.30 3.37
N ASP A 386 -20.58 -10.85 4.09
CA ASP A 386 -21.96 -10.95 3.62
C ASP A 386 -22.67 -9.58 3.56
N ASN A 387 -22.14 -8.59 4.29
CA ASN A 387 -22.60 -7.20 4.24
C ASN A 387 -22.26 -6.53 2.91
N GLY A 388 -21.48 -7.19 2.04
CA GLY A 388 -21.09 -6.68 0.73
C GLY A 388 -19.96 -5.66 0.80
N ILE A 389 -19.91 -4.83 -0.23
CA ILE A 389 -18.94 -3.74 -0.38
C ILE A 389 -19.64 -2.39 -0.29
N SER A 390 -18.98 -1.39 0.30
CA SER A 390 -19.39 0.02 0.25
C SER A 390 -18.49 0.72 -0.77
N ALA A 391 -19.04 1.17 -1.89
CA ALA A 391 -18.21 1.82 -2.89
C ALA A 391 -18.89 2.98 -3.64
N ASP A 392 -18.57 4.18 -3.17
CA ASP A 392 -18.89 5.43 -3.83
C ASP A 392 -17.76 5.72 -4.85
N ALA A 393 -17.91 5.21 -6.08
CA ALA A 393 -16.95 5.42 -7.17
C ALA A 393 -17.53 5.15 -8.56
N ASN A 394 -16.90 5.76 -9.57
CA ASN A 394 -17.12 5.44 -10.98
C ASN A 394 -16.13 4.36 -11.47
N PHE A 395 -16.64 3.34 -12.17
CA PHE A 395 -15.88 2.18 -12.64
C PHE A 395 -15.88 2.05 -14.16
N SER A 396 -14.74 1.67 -14.74
CA SER A 396 -14.59 1.37 -16.16
C SER A 396 -13.80 0.08 -16.37
N SER A 397 -14.40 -0.92 -17.01
CA SER A 397 -13.77 -2.18 -17.37
C SER A 397 -13.77 -2.40 -18.88
N GLY A 398 -12.61 -2.75 -19.44
CA GLY A 398 -12.44 -3.19 -20.83
C GLY A 398 -12.88 -4.64 -21.06
N GLY A 399 -13.12 -5.41 -20.00
CA GLY A 399 -13.68 -6.76 -19.98
C GLY A 399 -14.93 -6.81 -19.09
N ASN A 400 -15.01 -7.80 -18.20
CA ASN A 400 -16.13 -7.95 -17.28
C ASN A 400 -15.95 -7.11 -16.01
N PHE A 401 -17.05 -6.56 -15.49
CA PHE A 401 -17.14 -6.03 -14.14
C PHE A 401 -17.82 -7.05 -13.23
N SER A 402 -17.25 -7.32 -12.05
CA SER A 402 -17.84 -8.25 -11.08
C SER A 402 -17.63 -7.83 -9.63
N ILE A 403 -18.63 -8.10 -8.80
CA ILE A 403 -18.52 -8.07 -7.34
C ILE A 403 -18.78 -9.48 -6.81
N LEU A 404 -17.87 -10.02 -6.01
CA LEU A 404 -17.84 -11.41 -5.58
C LEU A 404 -17.85 -11.51 -4.06
N ASN A 405 -18.64 -12.44 -3.53
CA ASN A 405 -18.51 -12.93 -2.16
C ASN A 405 -17.68 -14.21 -2.21
N LEU A 406 -16.43 -14.15 -1.75
CA LEU A 406 -15.46 -15.23 -1.82
C LEU A 406 -15.82 -16.42 -0.89
N SER A 407 -16.54 -16.17 0.19
CA SER A 407 -17.00 -17.19 1.14
C SER A 407 -18.09 -18.10 0.56
N SER A 408 -19.01 -17.54 -0.22
CA SER A 408 -20.11 -18.27 -0.85
C SER A 408 -19.86 -18.62 -2.33
N GLY A 409 -18.88 -18.00 -2.97
CA GLY A 409 -18.67 -18.06 -4.43
C GLY A 409 -19.79 -17.39 -5.25
N SER A 410 -20.73 -16.72 -4.59
CA SER A 410 -21.87 -16.05 -5.21
C SER A 410 -21.55 -14.57 -5.52
N PRO A 411 -22.34 -13.90 -6.37
CA PRO A 411 -22.24 -12.46 -6.56
C PRO A 411 -22.39 -11.70 -5.22
N GLY A 412 -21.46 -10.78 -4.93
CA GLY A 412 -21.42 -10.04 -3.67
C GLY A 412 -22.32 -8.81 -3.66
N ASN A 413 -22.87 -8.47 -2.50
CA ASN A 413 -23.75 -7.31 -2.34
C ASN A 413 -22.99 -5.98 -2.51
N PHE A 414 -23.69 -4.95 -2.99
CA PHE A 414 -23.14 -3.64 -3.30
C PHE A 414 -23.96 -2.54 -2.63
N PHE A 415 -23.30 -1.69 -1.86
CA PHE A 415 -23.86 -0.50 -1.23
C PHE A 415 -23.14 0.76 -1.70
N SER A 416 -23.91 1.83 -1.94
CA SER A 416 -23.39 3.13 -2.38
C SER A 416 -24.26 4.25 -1.81
N VAL A 417 -23.68 5.16 -1.03
CA VAL A 417 -24.40 6.33 -0.51
C VAL A 417 -24.61 7.36 -1.61
N ASP A 418 -23.63 7.48 -2.50
CA ASP A 418 -23.63 8.33 -3.68
C ASP A 418 -23.53 7.48 -4.94
N ASP A 419 -24.00 8.02 -6.06
CA ASP A 419 -24.16 7.25 -7.30
C ASP A 419 -22.87 6.67 -7.86
N PRO A 420 -22.83 5.35 -8.09
CA PRO A 420 -21.81 4.73 -8.90
C PRO A 420 -22.28 4.65 -10.37
N ILE A 421 -21.39 5.00 -11.30
CA ILE A 421 -21.55 4.64 -12.71
C ILE A 421 -20.63 3.46 -13.03
N ILE A 422 -21.21 2.36 -13.49
CA ILE A 422 -20.49 1.17 -13.93
C ILE A 422 -20.50 1.13 -15.46
N ARG A 423 -19.31 1.17 -16.06
CA ARG A 423 -19.11 0.97 -17.51
C ARG A 423 -18.29 -0.30 -17.76
N SER A 424 -18.78 -1.18 -18.62
CA SER A 424 -18.17 -2.47 -18.93
C SER A 424 -18.26 -2.77 -20.43
N ASN A 425 -17.13 -3.14 -21.04
CA ASN A 425 -17.08 -3.68 -22.40
C ASN A 425 -17.36 -5.19 -22.46
N GLY A 426 -17.76 -5.79 -21.34
CA GLY A 426 -18.21 -7.17 -21.23
C GLY A 426 -19.45 -7.26 -20.35
N ASN A 427 -19.52 -8.31 -19.54
CA ASN A 427 -20.63 -8.54 -18.62
C ASN A 427 -20.50 -7.68 -17.36
N VAL A 428 -21.62 -7.49 -16.66
CA VAL A 428 -21.69 -6.90 -15.32
C VAL A 428 -22.39 -7.90 -14.41
N SER A 429 -21.76 -8.28 -13.30
CA SER A 429 -22.33 -9.23 -12.34
C SER A 429 -22.11 -8.81 -10.89
N PHE A 430 -23.18 -8.70 -10.10
CA PHE A 430 -23.10 -8.49 -8.65
C PHE A 430 -24.36 -8.99 -7.95
N GLY A 431 -24.35 -9.03 -6.61
CA GLY A 431 -25.47 -9.45 -5.77
C GLY A 431 -26.55 -8.39 -5.66
N ASN A 432 -27.09 -8.17 -4.46
CA ASN A 432 -28.07 -7.12 -4.25
C ASN A 432 -27.40 -5.74 -4.28
N TYR A 433 -28.10 -4.73 -4.79
CA TYR A 433 -27.71 -3.33 -4.68
C TYR A 433 -28.66 -2.58 -3.75
N ARG A 434 -28.10 -1.73 -2.89
CA ARG A 434 -28.87 -0.75 -2.12
C ARG A 434 -28.12 0.57 -2.06
N GLY A 435 -28.72 1.67 -2.52
CA GLY A 435 -27.99 2.93 -2.56
C GLY A 435 -28.72 4.09 -3.19
N ALA A 436 -27.97 5.08 -3.64
CA ALA A 436 -28.47 6.15 -4.50
C ALA A 436 -28.77 5.61 -5.92
N SER A 437 -29.08 6.51 -6.85
CA SER A 437 -29.34 6.18 -8.24
C SER A 437 -28.18 5.37 -8.83
N LEU A 438 -28.49 4.51 -9.80
CA LEU A 438 -27.52 3.56 -10.35
C LEU A 438 -27.57 3.56 -11.88
N LYS A 439 -26.41 3.71 -12.50
CA LYS A 439 -26.25 3.59 -13.95
C LYS A 439 -25.27 2.48 -14.30
N ILE A 440 -25.74 1.53 -15.11
CA ILE A 440 -24.95 0.43 -15.67
C ILE A 440 -24.97 0.54 -17.19
N VAL A 441 -23.79 0.59 -17.80
CA VAL A 441 -23.59 0.51 -19.24
C VAL A 441 -22.70 -0.68 -19.53
N ALA A 442 -23.26 -1.71 -20.16
CA ALA A 442 -22.58 -2.94 -20.53
C ALA A 442 -22.76 -3.23 -22.02
N THR A 443 -21.74 -3.76 -22.68
CA THR A 443 -21.91 -4.36 -24.02
C THR A 443 -22.41 -5.81 -23.92
N GLY A 444 -22.12 -6.49 -22.81
CA GLY A 444 -22.54 -7.85 -22.51
C GLY A 444 -23.84 -7.95 -21.70
N THR A 445 -23.97 -9.07 -20.98
CA THR A 445 -25.08 -9.36 -20.06
C THR A 445 -24.94 -8.61 -18.75
N VAL A 446 -26.07 -8.16 -18.20
CA VAL A 446 -26.14 -7.59 -16.84
C VAL A 446 -26.91 -8.56 -15.95
N SER A 447 -26.25 -9.08 -14.90
CA SER A 447 -26.83 -10.01 -13.94
C SER A 447 -26.70 -9.45 -12.52
N THR A 448 -27.82 -9.17 -11.88
CA THR A 448 -27.86 -8.55 -10.54
C THR A 448 -28.89 -9.23 -9.64
N GLY A 449 -28.72 -9.09 -8.33
CA GLY A 449 -29.73 -9.46 -7.33
C GLY A 449 -30.88 -8.45 -7.28
N ASN A 450 -31.45 -8.24 -6.10
CA ASN A 450 -32.44 -7.19 -5.87
C ASN A 450 -31.78 -5.82 -5.92
N ILE A 451 -32.49 -4.80 -6.39
CA ILE A 451 -32.02 -3.41 -6.47
C ILE A 451 -32.98 -2.53 -5.67
N ASP A 452 -32.44 -1.81 -4.69
CA ASP A 452 -33.16 -0.85 -3.84
C ASP A 452 -32.54 0.55 -3.99
N ILE A 453 -33.18 1.41 -4.78
CA ILE A 453 -32.78 2.80 -4.98
C ILE A 453 -33.49 3.68 -3.94
N THR A 454 -32.70 4.25 -3.04
CA THR A 454 -33.19 4.96 -1.85
C THR A 454 -33.21 6.47 -2.00
N ARG A 455 -32.47 7.04 -2.96
CA ARG A 455 -32.37 8.49 -3.21
C ARG A 455 -31.84 8.81 -4.61
N PRO A 456 -32.06 10.04 -5.13
CA PRO A 456 -31.31 10.58 -6.27
C PRO A 456 -29.81 10.76 -5.97
N SER A 457 -29.00 10.93 -7.02
CA SER A 457 -27.56 11.25 -6.92
C SER A 457 -27.29 12.65 -6.38
N VAL A 458 -26.04 12.87 -5.99
CA VAL A 458 -25.46 14.21 -5.89
C VAL A 458 -24.93 14.70 -7.24
N VAL A 459 -25.07 16.00 -7.51
CA VAL A 459 -24.68 16.63 -8.79
C VAL A 459 -23.19 16.50 -9.10
N SER A 460 -22.33 16.47 -8.08
CA SER A 460 -20.87 16.45 -8.23
C SER A 460 -20.31 15.10 -8.70
N SER A 461 -21.05 13.99 -8.55
CA SER A 461 -20.57 12.65 -8.89
C SER A 461 -20.84 12.23 -10.35
N ILE A 462 -21.70 12.97 -11.06
CA ILE A 462 -22.12 12.66 -12.42
C ILE A 462 -21.56 13.71 -13.41
N PRO A 463 -20.92 13.29 -14.52
CA PRO A 463 -20.54 14.22 -15.59
C PRO A 463 -21.75 15.01 -16.10
N ALA A 464 -21.66 16.34 -16.17
CA ALA A 464 -22.77 17.19 -16.63
C ALA A 464 -23.20 16.96 -18.09
N ASN A 465 -22.35 16.30 -18.89
CA ASN A 465 -22.63 15.89 -20.26
C ASN A 465 -23.18 14.45 -20.36
N ASP A 466 -23.40 13.76 -19.25
CA ASP A 466 -24.05 12.46 -19.27
C ASP A 466 -25.52 12.63 -19.71
N PRO A 467 -26.00 11.87 -20.72
CA PRO A 467 -27.36 12.03 -21.24
C PRO A 467 -28.44 11.76 -20.18
N ASP A 468 -28.10 11.00 -19.13
CA ASP A 468 -29.01 10.63 -18.05
C ASP A 468 -28.86 11.53 -16.81
N PHE A 469 -28.04 12.58 -16.88
CA PHE A 469 -27.69 13.45 -15.75
C PHE A 469 -28.92 13.94 -14.96
N ILE A 470 -29.93 14.44 -15.66
CA ILE A 470 -31.16 14.94 -15.01
C ILE A 470 -31.93 13.80 -14.32
N ALA A 471 -32.04 12.63 -14.95
CA ALA A 471 -32.76 11.51 -14.38
C ALA A 471 -32.09 11.01 -13.09
N LEU A 472 -30.75 10.86 -13.13
CA LEU A 472 -29.95 10.39 -12.00
C LEU A 472 -30.03 11.36 -10.81
N THR A 473 -29.86 12.66 -11.06
CA THR A 473 -29.73 13.69 -10.01
C THR A 473 -31.04 14.21 -9.43
N THR A 474 -32.19 13.99 -10.11
CA THR A 474 -33.49 14.56 -9.67
C THR A 474 -34.50 13.51 -9.20
N LYS A 475 -34.26 12.22 -9.47
CA LYS A 475 -35.19 11.12 -9.16
C LYS A 475 -34.42 9.89 -8.67
N ARG A 476 -35.10 9.00 -7.95
CA ARG A 476 -34.60 7.64 -7.64
C ARG A 476 -34.55 6.80 -8.90
N SER A 477 -33.41 6.78 -9.57
CA SER A 477 -33.28 6.28 -10.93
C SER A 477 -32.39 5.05 -11.04
N LEU A 478 -32.91 4.02 -11.70
CA LEU A 478 -32.15 2.86 -12.16
C LEU A 478 -32.10 2.87 -13.68
N ILE A 479 -30.88 2.89 -14.24
CA ILE A 479 -30.64 2.87 -15.68
C ILE A 479 -29.70 1.71 -16.00
N ILE A 480 -30.18 0.74 -16.78
CA ILE A 480 -29.35 -0.38 -17.26
C ILE A 480 -29.43 -0.43 -18.79
N ASN A 481 -28.27 -0.22 -19.42
CA ASN A 481 -28.10 -0.31 -20.86
C ASN A 481 -27.19 -1.50 -21.19
N ALA A 482 -27.72 -2.48 -21.92
CA ALA A 482 -27.04 -3.71 -22.32
C ALA A 482 -27.22 -3.97 -23.83
N GLN A 483 -26.16 -4.35 -24.57
CA GLN A 483 -26.17 -4.40 -26.04
C GLN A 483 -26.63 -5.73 -26.71
N THR A 484 -26.83 -6.89 -26.05
CA THR A 484 -27.35 -8.19 -26.67
C THR A 484 -28.19 -9.22 -25.78
N GLY A 485 -29.46 -9.63 -26.09
CA GLY A 485 -30.42 -10.46 -25.31
C GLY A 485 -31.82 -9.89 -24.88
N SER A 486 -32.47 -10.53 -23.88
CA SER A 486 -33.81 -10.29 -23.31
C SER A 486 -33.83 -9.65 -21.91
N ILE A 487 -34.94 -8.99 -21.52
CA ILE A 487 -35.11 -8.44 -20.16
C ILE A 487 -35.90 -9.41 -19.30
N THR A 488 -35.31 -9.85 -18.19
CA THR A 488 -35.96 -10.64 -17.12
C THR A 488 -35.77 -9.91 -15.80
N THR A 489 -36.87 -9.46 -15.19
CA THR A 489 -36.86 -8.78 -13.90
C THR A 489 -37.84 -9.45 -12.95
N GLY A 490 -37.59 -9.35 -11.64
CA GLY A 490 -38.61 -9.59 -10.62
C GLY A 490 -39.69 -8.51 -10.63
N HIS A 491 -40.28 -8.24 -9.46
CA HIS A 491 -41.25 -7.16 -9.33
C HIS A 491 -40.58 -5.78 -9.37
N ILE A 492 -41.15 -4.85 -10.14
CA ILE A 492 -40.75 -3.44 -10.16
C ILE A 492 -41.76 -2.65 -9.32
N ASN A 493 -41.29 -2.00 -8.25
CA ASN A 493 -42.09 -1.11 -7.43
C ASN A 493 -41.55 0.33 -7.50
N THR A 494 -42.35 1.19 -8.12
CA THR A 494 -42.15 2.64 -8.32
C THR A 494 -43.21 3.45 -7.59
N SER A 495 -44.02 2.86 -6.71
CA SER A 495 -45.16 3.57 -6.11
C SER A 495 -44.71 4.56 -5.05
N SER A 496 -44.80 5.87 -5.30
CA SER A 496 -44.55 6.90 -4.28
C SER A 496 -45.84 7.45 -3.68
N PRO A 497 -45.94 7.61 -2.35
CA PRO A 497 -47.03 8.33 -1.70
C PRO A 497 -47.00 9.84 -2.00
N ASP A 498 -45.84 10.37 -2.40
CA ASP A 498 -45.66 11.77 -2.81
C ASP A 498 -45.74 11.91 -4.34
N ALA A 499 -46.54 12.86 -4.82
CA ALA A 499 -47.04 12.91 -6.20
C ALA A 499 -45.97 13.09 -7.32
N ASN A 500 -44.67 13.18 -7.02
CA ASN A 500 -43.62 13.53 -8.00
C ASN A 500 -42.31 12.73 -7.90
N ASP A 501 -42.19 11.72 -7.03
CA ASP A 501 -40.97 10.89 -6.91
C ASP A 501 -41.26 9.40 -6.98
N ALA A 502 -42.02 8.97 -8.00
CA ALA A 502 -42.25 7.57 -8.30
C ALA A 502 -40.96 6.78 -8.67
N GLY A 503 -39.77 7.37 -8.56
CA GLY A 503 -38.55 6.81 -9.12
C GLY A 503 -38.62 6.64 -10.65
N SER A 504 -37.50 6.32 -11.29
CA SER A 504 -37.48 5.97 -12.70
C SER A 504 -36.69 4.68 -12.92
N VAL A 505 -37.22 3.81 -13.77
CA VAL A 505 -36.54 2.57 -14.15
C VAL A 505 -36.49 2.53 -15.67
N ALA A 506 -35.28 2.57 -16.23
CA ALA A 506 -35.03 2.52 -17.66
C ALA A 506 -34.16 1.30 -17.99
N PHE A 507 -34.71 0.42 -18.83
CA PHE A 507 -33.98 -0.70 -19.41
C PHE A 507 -33.84 -0.50 -20.91
N THR A 508 -32.61 -0.42 -21.37
CA THR A 508 -32.31 -0.54 -22.79
C THR A 508 -31.59 -1.86 -22.98
N ALA A 509 -32.36 -2.88 -23.34
CA ALA A 509 -31.80 -4.14 -23.76
C ALA A 509 -31.87 -4.21 -25.28
N GLN A 510 -30.72 -4.19 -25.92
CA GLN A 510 -30.50 -5.20 -26.94
C GLN A 510 -29.99 -6.48 -26.31
N GLY A 511 -29.56 -6.43 -25.01
CA GLY A 511 -28.96 -7.23 -23.90
C GLY A 511 -29.74 -8.28 -23.11
N ASN A 512 -29.13 -9.36 -22.58
CA ASN A 512 -29.71 -10.12 -21.48
C ASN A 512 -29.54 -9.28 -20.21
N ILE A 513 -30.65 -8.81 -19.67
CA ILE A 513 -30.70 -8.15 -18.37
C ILE A 513 -31.47 -9.09 -17.45
N SER A 514 -30.81 -9.53 -16.37
CA SER A 514 -31.42 -10.33 -15.31
C SER A 514 -31.28 -9.59 -13.98
N THR A 515 -32.40 -9.21 -13.38
CA THR A 515 -32.43 -8.60 -12.04
C THR A 515 -33.43 -9.32 -11.15
N GLY A 516 -33.23 -9.24 -9.83
CA GLY A 516 -34.25 -9.56 -8.84
C GLY A 516 -35.37 -8.52 -8.81
N ASN A 517 -35.95 -8.32 -7.64
CA ASN A 517 -36.92 -7.26 -7.40
C ASN A 517 -36.25 -5.88 -7.44
N ILE A 518 -36.95 -4.89 -7.98
CA ILE A 518 -36.51 -3.50 -8.09
C ILE A 518 -37.45 -2.63 -7.27
N ARG A 519 -36.88 -1.86 -6.35
CA ARG A 519 -37.58 -0.86 -5.55
C ARG A 519 -36.95 0.51 -5.83
N THR A 520 -37.78 1.49 -6.16
CA THR A 520 -37.36 2.89 -6.40
C THR A 520 -38.24 3.90 -5.67
N ASN A 521 -38.98 3.45 -4.65
CA ASN A 521 -39.91 4.25 -3.86
C ASN A 521 -39.53 4.31 -2.37
N ASP A 522 -40.13 5.28 -1.68
CA ASP A 522 -40.08 5.41 -0.22
C ASP A 522 -40.57 4.15 0.50
#